data_AF-A0A963KSU2-F1
#
_entry.id   AF-A0A963KSU2-F1
#
_cell.length_a   1.000
_cell.length_b   1.000
_cell.length_c   1.000
_cell.angle_alpha   90.00
_cell.angle_beta   90.00
_cell.angle_gamma   90.00
#
_symmetry.space_group_name_H-M   'P 1'
#
loop_
_entity.id
_entity.type
_entity.pdbx_description
1 polymer ?
#
loop_
_entity_poly.entity_id
_entity_poly.type
_entity_poly.pdbx_seq_one_letter_code
_entity_poly.pdbx_strand_id
1 'polypeptide(L)'
;MTIPQISLLLLFVLMLFMFIWGRFRHDVVAFGGLMLAVIAGLVPGDRAFDGLSHTATVTVAFMLIISRALLSSGATDSISDWVSKHTGSVTRHVASLAGITAAMSTMMNNVGALALTLPVAIRSANNAGRSPSLLLMPISFAALLGGLVTL
;
A
#
# COMPACT_ATOMS: atom_id res chain seq x y z
N MET A 1 -2.59 5.44 -34.31
CA MET A 1 -3.40 5.44 -33.07
C MET A 1 -4.76 6.03 -33.39
N THR A 2 -5.85 5.46 -32.88
CA THR A 2 -7.20 6.02 -33.09
C THR A 2 -7.39 7.28 -32.25
N ILE A 3 -8.29 8.18 -32.66
CA ILE A 3 -8.58 9.43 -31.92
C ILE A 3 -8.91 9.14 -30.43
N PRO A 4 -9.75 8.14 -30.09
CA PRO A 4 -10.03 7.80 -28.69
C PRO A 4 -8.79 7.35 -27.90
N GLN A 5 -7.86 6.63 -28.53
CA GLN A 5 -6.62 6.18 -27.88
C GLN A 5 -5.71 7.37 -27.55
N ILE A 6 -5.62 8.35 -28.46
CA ILE A 6 -4.81 9.56 -28.23
C ILE A 6 -5.41 10.38 -27.09
N SER A 7 -6.74 10.56 -27.07
CA SER A 7 -7.44 11.29 -26.01
C SER A 7 -7.27 10.63 -24.64
N LEU A 8 -7.39 9.29 -24.56
CA LEU A 8 -7.14 8.53 -23.33
C LEU A 8 -5.70 8.68 -22.85
N LEU A 9 -4.72 8.58 -23.76
CA LEU A 9 -3.31 8.72 -23.42
C LEU A 9 -2.98 10.14 -22.93
N LEU A 10 -3.55 11.16 -23.56
CA LEU A 10 -3.39 12.55 -23.14
C LEU A 10 -3.99 12.77 -21.74
N LEU A 11 -5.19 12.23 -21.48
CA LEU A 11 -5.80 12.28 -20.17
C LEU A 11 -4.94 11.57 -19.11
N PHE A 12 -4.39 10.40 -19.44
CA PHE A 12 -3.50 9.65 -18.56
C PHE A 12 -2.24 10.45 -18.21
N VAL A 13 -1.57 11.05 -19.21
CA VAL A 13 -0.39 11.89 -19.00
C VAL A 13 -0.72 13.13 -18.15
N LEU A 14 -1.86 13.77 -18.41
CA LEU A 14 -2.34 14.90 -17.62
C LEU A 14 -2.55 14.51 -16.15
N MET A 15 -3.19 13.38 -15.89
CA MET A 15 -3.38 12.87 -14.52
C MET A 15 -2.05 12.56 -13.84
N LEU A 16 -1.12 11.90 -14.53
CA LEU A 16 0.22 11.64 -13.99
C LEU A 16 0.94 12.94 -13.62
N PHE A 17 0.89 13.95 -14.50
CA PHE A 17 1.48 15.26 -14.21
C PHE A 17 0.83 15.90 -12.98
N MET A 18 -0.50 15.86 -12.86
CA MET A 18 -1.20 16.40 -11.70
C MET A 18 -0.86 15.64 -10.39
N PHE A 19 -0.69 14.32 -10.44
CA PHE A 19 -0.27 13.53 -9.29
C PHE A 19 1.16 13.89 -8.85
N ILE A 20 2.08 14.05 -9.80
CA ILE A 20 3.46 14.45 -9.50
C ILE A 20 3.52 15.89 -8.97
N TRP A 21 2.70 16.78 -9.53
CA TRP A 21 2.65 18.19 -9.14
C TRP A 21 2.20 18.39 -7.69
N GLY A 22 1.42 17.46 -7.12
CA GLY A 22 1.12 17.35 -5.69
C GLY A 22 0.34 18.52 -5.06
N ARG A 23 -0.06 19.53 -5.84
CA ARG A 23 -0.73 20.73 -5.31
C ARG A 23 -2.20 20.51 -4.96
N PHE A 24 -2.84 19.55 -5.61
CA PHE A 24 -4.21 19.12 -5.33
C PHE A 24 -4.21 17.78 -4.63
N ARG A 25 -5.24 17.53 -3.80
CA ARG A 25 -5.44 16.21 -3.19
C ARG A 25 -5.58 15.16 -4.29
N HIS A 26 -4.88 14.03 -4.13
CA HIS A 26 -4.89 12.91 -5.07
C HIS A 26 -6.32 12.45 -5.40
N ASP A 27 -7.20 12.39 -4.40
CA ASP A 27 -8.61 12.02 -4.59
C ASP A 27 -9.32 12.95 -5.58
N VAL A 28 -9.09 14.26 -5.47
CA VAL A 28 -9.71 15.28 -6.33
C VAL A 28 -9.22 15.15 -7.77
N VAL A 29 -7.91 14.91 -7.94
CA VAL A 29 -7.32 14.67 -9.27
C VAL A 29 -7.91 13.40 -9.90
N ALA A 30 -8.04 12.31 -9.14
CA ALA A 30 -8.58 11.05 -9.61
C ALA A 30 -10.06 11.17 -10.03
N PHE A 31 -10.91 11.75 -9.18
CA PHE A 31 -12.33 11.96 -9.50
C PHE A 31 -12.52 12.96 -10.65
N GLY A 32 -11.69 14.02 -10.70
CA GLY A 32 -11.71 14.98 -11.81
C GLY A 32 -11.35 14.34 -13.14
N GLY A 33 -10.31 13.49 -13.17
CA GLY A 33 -9.92 12.72 -14.35
C GLY A 33 -10.99 11.74 -14.80
N LEU A 34 -11.63 11.02 -13.86
CA LEU A 34 -12.76 10.14 -14.16
C LEU A 34 -13.93 10.92 -14.77
N MET A 35 -14.27 12.07 -14.19
CA MET A 35 -15.37 12.91 -14.68
C MET A 35 -15.10 13.43 -16.10
N LEU A 36 -13.86 13.85 -16.38
CA LEU A 36 -13.43 14.23 -17.73
C LEU A 36 -13.50 13.06 -18.71
N ALA A 37 -13.12 11.84 -18.30
CA ALA A 37 -13.20 10.65 -19.15
C ALA A 37 -14.64 10.32 -19.56
N VAL A 38 -15.58 10.42 -18.62
CA VAL A 38 -17.01 10.14 -18.87
C VAL A 38 -17.64 11.23 -19.73
N ILE A 39 -17.39 12.51 -19.41
CA ILE A 39 -17.93 13.65 -20.19
C ILE A 39 -17.38 13.64 -21.63
N ALA A 40 -16.11 13.29 -21.82
CA ALA A 40 -15.50 13.17 -23.14
C ALA A 40 -15.98 11.92 -23.93
N GLY A 41 -16.84 11.09 -23.35
CA GLY A 41 -17.33 9.85 -23.97
C GLY A 41 -16.27 8.77 -24.14
N LEU A 42 -15.13 8.90 -23.43
CA LEU A 42 -14.03 7.93 -23.50
C LEU A 42 -14.33 6.68 -22.66
N VAL A 43 -15.13 6.84 -21.60
CA VAL A 43 -15.58 5.76 -20.70
C VAL A 43 -17.10 5.83 -20.56
N PRO A 44 -17.83 4.72 -20.79
CA PRO A 44 -19.26 4.65 -20.51
C PRO A 44 -19.57 4.95 -19.04
N GLY A 45 -20.58 5.79 -18.78
CA GLY A 45 -20.91 6.23 -17.42
C GLY A 45 -21.31 5.11 -16.47
N ASP A 46 -21.91 4.04 -17.00
CA ASP A 46 -22.26 2.80 -16.28
C ASP A 46 -21.03 2.04 -15.78
N ARG A 47 -19.88 2.18 -16.45
CA ARG A 47 -18.60 1.53 -16.11
C ARG A 47 -17.62 2.44 -15.38
N ALA A 48 -18.00 3.68 -15.08
CA ALA A 48 -17.11 4.67 -14.48
C ALA A 48 -16.53 4.21 -13.14
N PHE A 49 -17.27 3.39 -12.39
CA PHE A 49 -16.89 2.93 -11.05
C PHE A 49 -16.42 1.46 -11.01
N ASP A 50 -16.28 0.78 -12.15
CA ASP A 50 -15.84 -0.62 -12.19
C ASP A 50 -14.49 -0.81 -11.48
N GLY A 51 -13.60 0.19 -11.57
CA GLY A 51 -12.30 0.19 -10.88
C GLY A 51 -12.40 0.17 -9.34
N LEU A 52 -13.50 0.64 -8.76
CA LEU A 52 -13.73 0.57 -7.30
C LEU A 52 -14.06 -0.84 -6.83
N SER A 53 -14.67 -1.65 -7.71
CA SER A 53 -15.01 -3.06 -7.43
C SER A 53 -13.82 -4.01 -7.59
N HIS A 54 -12.67 -3.51 -8.09
CA HIS A 54 -11.48 -4.31 -8.31
C HIS A 54 -10.95 -4.89 -6.99
N THR A 55 -10.61 -6.20 -6.99
CA THR A 55 -10.15 -6.95 -5.81
C THR A 55 -9.02 -6.23 -5.06
N ALA A 56 -8.11 -5.59 -5.79
CA ALA A 56 -7.02 -4.82 -5.19
C ALA A 56 -7.52 -3.66 -4.31
N THR A 57 -8.48 -2.88 -4.79
CA THR A 57 -9.08 -1.74 -4.06
C THR A 57 -9.78 -2.22 -2.79
N VAL A 58 -10.58 -3.28 -2.91
CA VAL A 58 -11.32 -3.89 -1.79
C VAL A 58 -10.35 -4.44 -0.74
N THR A 59 -9.29 -5.12 -1.18
CA THR A 59 -8.25 -5.67 -0.31
C THR A 59 -7.56 -4.58 0.52
N VAL A 60 -7.15 -3.47 -0.11
CA VAL A 60 -6.54 -2.33 0.60
C VAL A 60 -7.50 -1.75 1.65
N ALA A 61 -8.79 -1.60 1.32
CA ALA A 61 -9.78 -1.11 2.28
C ALA A 61 -9.87 -2.01 3.52
N PHE A 62 -9.94 -3.33 3.34
CA PHE A 62 -9.94 -4.28 4.45
C PHE A 62 -8.64 -4.24 5.27
N MET A 63 -7.49 -4.09 4.62
CA MET A 63 -6.20 -3.99 5.34
C MET A 63 -6.10 -2.73 6.19
N LEU A 64 -6.66 -1.60 5.73
CA LEU A 64 -6.74 -0.39 6.55
C LEU A 64 -7.64 -0.62 7.79
N ILE A 65 -8.76 -1.34 7.63
CA ILE A 65 -9.64 -1.73 8.74
C ILE A 65 -8.91 -2.65 9.72
N ILE A 66 -8.25 -3.70 9.23
CA ILE A 66 -7.49 -4.65 10.06
C ILE A 66 -6.33 -3.94 10.78
N SER A 67 -5.60 -3.06 10.08
CA SER A 67 -4.51 -2.27 10.68
C SER A 67 -5.02 -1.42 11.85
N ARG A 68 -6.18 -0.78 11.69
CA ARG A 68 -6.85 -0.06 12.79
C ARG A 68 -7.30 -1.00 13.92
N ALA A 69 -7.86 -2.16 13.59
CA ALA A 69 -8.30 -3.14 14.57
C ALA A 69 -7.12 -3.67 15.42
N LEU A 70 -5.98 -3.97 14.78
CA LEU A 70 -4.74 -4.39 15.46
C LEU A 70 -4.22 -3.32 16.42
N LEU A 71 -4.23 -2.05 15.99
CA LEU A 71 -3.83 -0.93 16.83
C LEU A 71 -4.78 -0.73 18.02
N SER A 72 -6.09 -0.85 17.81
CA SER A 72 -7.10 -0.65 18.86
C SER A 72 -7.20 -1.79 19.87
N SER A 73 -6.87 -3.02 19.47
CA SER A 73 -6.95 -4.22 20.31
C SER A 73 -5.73 -4.43 21.20
N GLY A 74 -4.65 -3.65 21.02
CA GLY A 74 -3.38 -3.86 21.71
C GLY A 74 -2.61 -5.10 21.21
N ALA A 75 -3.11 -5.81 20.19
CA ALA A 75 -2.42 -6.95 19.59
C ALA A 75 -1.05 -6.55 19.03
N THR A 76 -0.96 -5.35 18.45
CA THR A 76 0.32 -4.77 17.99
C THR A 76 1.35 -4.72 19.11
N ASP A 77 0.95 -4.35 20.34
CA ASP A 77 1.87 -4.19 21.46
C ASP A 77 2.42 -5.55 21.91
N SER A 78 1.56 -6.55 21.99
CA SER A 78 1.96 -7.93 22.32
C SER A 78 2.92 -8.52 21.29
N ILE A 79 2.65 -8.32 19.99
CA ILE A 79 3.50 -8.80 18.90
C ILE A 79 4.83 -8.05 18.90
N SER A 80 4.82 -6.73 19.03
CA SER A 80 6.01 -5.89 19.05
C SER A 80 6.93 -6.21 20.22
N ASP A 81 6.38 -6.46 21.42
CA ASP A 81 7.16 -6.88 22.59
C ASP A 81 7.78 -8.25 22.39
N TRP A 82 7.04 -9.20 21.82
CA TRP A 82 7.57 -10.52 21.52
C TRP A 82 8.72 -10.44 20.50
N VAL A 83 8.54 -9.70 19.40
CA VAL A 83 9.59 -9.51 18.38
C VAL A 83 10.81 -8.84 18.98
N SER A 84 10.63 -7.75 19.73
CA SER A 84 11.74 -6.97 20.33
C SER A 84 12.56 -7.80 21.32
N LYS A 85 11.91 -8.63 22.15
CA LYS A 85 12.59 -9.52 23.11
C LYS A 85 13.44 -10.60 22.42
N HIS A 86 13.04 -11.07 21.25
CA HIS A 86 13.74 -12.12 20.51
C HIS A 86 14.77 -11.57 19.51
N THR A 87 14.82 -10.25 19.26
CA THR A 87 15.73 -9.63 18.29
C THR A 87 16.71 -8.65 18.93
N GLY A 88 17.71 -9.24 19.59
CA GLY A 88 18.82 -8.52 20.23
C GLY A 88 19.69 -7.69 19.28
N SER A 89 19.75 -8.00 17.97
CA SER A 89 20.46 -7.20 16.96
C SER A 89 19.51 -6.59 15.91
N VAL A 90 19.91 -5.46 15.33
CA VAL A 90 19.15 -4.78 14.27
C VAL A 90 18.93 -5.72 13.07
N THR A 91 19.96 -6.47 12.67
CA THR A 91 19.88 -7.41 11.54
C THR A 91 18.85 -8.50 11.77
N ARG A 92 18.78 -9.09 12.98
CA ARG A 92 17.74 -10.10 13.28
C ARG A 92 16.35 -9.47 13.34
N HIS A 93 16.25 -8.25 13.85
CA HIS A 93 14.99 -7.51 13.90
C HIS A 93 14.44 -7.28 12.49
N VAL A 94 15.29 -6.75 11.61
CA VAL A 94 14.97 -6.56 10.19
C VAL A 94 14.62 -7.89 9.54
N ALA A 95 15.46 -8.92 9.67
CA ALA A 95 15.24 -10.21 9.04
C ALA A 95 13.91 -10.87 9.47
N SER A 96 13.54 -10.75 10.75
CA SER A 96 12.29 -11.31 11.26
C SER A 96 11.06 -10.63 10.64
N LEU A 97 10.99 -9.30 10.70
CA LEU A 97 9.85 -8.55 10.18
C LEU A 97 9.81 -8.55 8.65
N ALA A 98 10.97 -8.48 7.99
CA ALA A 98 11.08 -8.64 6.54
C ALA A 98 10.63 -10.03 6.10
N GLY A 99 11.03 -11.09 6.79
CA GLY A 99 10.61 -12.46 6.50
C GLY A 99 9.10 -12.67 6.67
N ILE A 100 8.52 -12.17 7.77
CA ILE A 100 7.07 -12.18 7.97
C ILE A 100 6.37 -11.41 6.86
N THR A 101 6.86 -10.21 6.52
CA THR A 101 6.24 -9.37 5.49
C THR A 101 6.32 -10.02 4.12
N ALA A 102 7.47 -10.61 3.75
CA ALA A 102 7.63 -11.34 2.50
C ALA A 102 6.68 -12.54 2.44
N ALA A 103 6.59 -13.33 3.51
CA ALA A 103 5.67 -14.47 3.59
C ALA A 103 4.20 -14.05 3.54
N MET A 104 3.83 -12.90 4.13
CA MET A 104 2.48 -12.37 3.93
C MET A 104 2.29 -11.95 2.47
N SER A 105 3.26 -11.25 1.87
CA SER A 105 3.19 -10.75 0.49
C SER A 105 3.15 -11.84 -0.59
N THR A 106 3.48 -13.10 -0.28
CA THR A 106 3.21 -14.21 -1.22
C THR A 106 1.73 -14.58 -1.28
N MET A 107 0.96 -14.32 -0.21
CA MET A 107 -0.47 -14.66 -0.13
C MET A 107 -1.38 -13.49 -0.50
N MET A 108 -0.89 -12.25 -0.39
CA MET A 108 -1.66 -11.02 -0.63
C MET A 108 -0.82 -10.00 -1.41
N ASN A 109 -1.39 -8.87 -1.80
CA ASN A 109 -0.63 -7.84 -2.51
C ASN A 109 0.39 -7.11 -1.60
N ASN A 110 1.40 -6.51 -2.25
CA ASN A 110 2.51 -5.78 -1.59
C ASN A 110 2.04 -4.67 -0.64
N VAL A 111 1.02 -3.89 -1.05
CA VAL A 111 0.48 -2.77 -0.25
C VAL A 111 -0.13 -3.29 1.03
N GLY A 112 -0.79 -4.44 0.93
CA GLY A 112 -1.47 -5.08 2.03
C GLY A 112 -0.57 -5.68 3.08
N ALA A 113 0.41 -6.46 2.63
CA ALA A 113 1.42 -7.02 3.52
C ALA A 113 2.12 -5.89 4.30
N LEU A 114 2.53 -4.83 3.60
CA LEU A 114 3.14 -3.66 4.23
C LEU A 114 2.19 -2.97 5.22
N ALA A 115 0.91 -2.74 4.85
CA ALA A 115 -0.05 -2.05 5.71
C ALA A 115 -0.33 -2.79 7.04
N LEU A 116 -0.25 -4.12 7.02
CA LEU A 116 -0.41 -4.96 8.21
C LEU A 116 0.84 -4.99 9.09
N THR A 117 2.04 -5.03 8.49
CA THR A 117 3.30 -5.11 9.25
C THR A 117 3.83 -3.75 9.70
N LEU A 118 3.43 -2.66 9.05
CA LEU A 118 3.81 -1.29 9.37
C LEU A 118 3.58 -0.89 10.85
N PRO A 119 2.38 -1.06 11.44
CA PRO A 119 2.15 -0.68 12.83
C PRO A 119 3.03 -1.48 13.81
N VAL A 120 3.22 -2.78 13.54
CA VAL A 120 4.07 -3.67 14.34
C VAL A 120 5.54 -3.26 14.24
N ALA A 121 6.01 -2.92 13.03
CA ALA A 121 7.38 -2.50 12.78
C ALA A 121 7.71 -1.18 13.49
N ILE A 122 6.82 -0.19 13.42
CA ILE A 122 7.00 1.10 14.10
C ILE A 122 7.03 0.89 15.62
N ARG A 123 6.05 0.15 16.16
CA ARG A 123 5.96 -0.07 17.61
C ARG A 123 7.13 -0.90 18.14
N SER A 124 7.54 -1.94 17.42
CA SER A 124 8.71 -2.77 17.77
C SER A 124 10.02 -1.98 17.69
N ALA A 125 10.18 -1.11 16.68
CA ALA A 125 11.35 -0.24 16.59
C ALA A 125 11.43 0.71 17.80
N ASN A 126 10.32 1.33 18.17
CA ASN A 126 10.23 2.21 19.34
C ASN A 126 10.52 1.46 20.65
N ASN A 127 9.95 0.26 20.85
CA ASN A 127 10.18 -0.55 22.06
C ASN A 127 11.65 -0.99 22.19
N ALA A 128 12.33 -1.21 21.06
CA ALA A 128 13.75 -1.55 21.02
C ALA A 128 14.70 -0.32 21.03
N GLY A 129 14.17 0.91 21.11
CA GLY A 129 14.98 2.14 21.06
C GLY A 129 15.69 2.37 19.71
N ARG A 130 15.13 1.87 18.61
CA ARG A 130 15.70 1.92 17.25
C ARG A 130 14.89 2.85 16.37
N SER A 131 15.54 3.48 15.39
CA SER A 131 14.83 4.28 14.37
C SER A 131 13.93 3.39 13.52
N PRO A 132 12.62 3.69 13.39
CA PRO A 132 11.70 2.94 12.52
C PRO A 132 12.20 2.85 11.07
N SER A 133 12.81 3.91 10.54
CA SER A 133 13.29 3.96 9.16
C SER A 133 14.26 2.83 8.80
N LEU A 134 15.05 2.34 9.78
CA LEU A 134 15.97 1.21 9.59
C LEU A 134 15.24 -0.11 9.30
N LEU A 135 14.00 -0.24 9.78
CA LEU A 135 13.18 -1.42 9.54
C LEU A 135 12.23 -1.23 8.36
N LEU A 136 11.65 -0.04 8.21
CA LEU A 136 10.61 0.23 7.21
C LEU A 136 11.12 0.08 5.77
N MET A 137 12.34 0.52 5.47
CA MET A 137 12.89 0.40 4.13
C MET A 137 13.10 -1.08 3.75
N PRO A 138 13.81 -1.92 4.53
CA PRO A 138 13.94 -3.35 4.25
C PRO A 138 12.60 -4.10 4.18
N ILE A 139 11.65 -3.79 5.07
CA ILE A 139 10.32 -4.40 5.07
C ILE A 139 9.57 -4.08 3.78
N SER A 140 9.68 -2.86 3.27
CA SER A 140 9.06 -2.46 2.00
C SER A 140 9.63 -3.26 0.82
N PHE A 141 10.95 -3.44 0.77
CA PHE A 141 11.58 -4.31 -0.24
C PHE A 141 11.20 -5.77 -0.08
N ALA A 142 11.07 -6.27 1.14
CA ALA A 142 10.62 -7.63 1.41
C ALA A 142 9.18 -7.87 0.96
N ALA A 143 8.28 -6.89 1.16
CA ALA A 143 6.93 -6.93 0.61
C ALA A 143 6.95 -7.01 -0.92
N LEU A 144 7.76 -6.16 -1.58
CA LEU A 144 7.90 -6.18 -3.03
C LEU A 144 8.44 -7.53 -3.54
N LEU A 145 9.50 -8.06 -2.94
CA LEU A 145 10.09 -9.34 -3.33
C LEU A 145 9.16 -10.53 -3.09
N GLY A 146 8.41 -10.54 -1.98
CA GLY A 146 7.45 -11.60 -1.67
C GLY A 146 6.34 -11.69 -2.72
N GLY A 147 5.80 -10.55 -3.17
CA GLY A 147 4.75 -10.55 -4.18
C GLY A 147 5.19 -11.03 -5.57
N LEU A 148 6.49 -11.02 -5.86
CA LEU A 148 7.06 -11.56 -7.11
C LEU A 148 7.18 -13.09 -7.11
N VAL A 149 6.99 -13.76 -5.98
CA VAL A 149 7.11 -15.23 -5.90
C VAL A 149 5.86 -15.92 -6.48
N THR A 150 4.72 -15.23 -6.52
CA THR A 150 3.41 -15.81 -6.84
C THR A 150 2.68 -15.16 -8.02
N LEU A 151 3.13 -14.00 -8.50
CA LEU A 151 2.62 -13.30 -9.69
C LEU A 151 3.59 -13.47 -10.86
#